data_AF-A0AAU9XTF7-F1
#
_entry.id   AF-A0AAU9XTF7-F1
#
_cell.length_a   1.000
_cell.length_b   1.000
_cell.length_c   1.000
_cell.angle_alpha   90.00
_cell.angle_beta   90.00
_cell.angle_gamma   90.00
#
_symmetry.space_group_name_H-M   'P 1'
#
loop_
_entity.id
_entity.type
_entity.pdbx_description
1 polymer ?
#
loop_
_entity_poly.entity_id
_entity_poly.type
_entity_poly.pdbx_seq_one_letter_code
_entity_poly.pdbx_strand_id
1 'polypeptide(L)'
;FHSTVAGYIKNSVVLSKNESYFAYLREFLIPAVGYDSDWLLCYRASSHGWAGDAFHTRCDGKKDMITIIQKDQYVFGGYTDIPWDNDPYKGYRKTDKAFIFSLENKEGLAPFKSMVKQDSRAIYMKITYGPTFGGGFDIYIANNAGHNARSYTNFGHSFLAPREVKEKDTVLAGASHFTPDEVEVFYLS
;
A
#
# COMPACT_ATOMS: atom_id res chain seq x y z
N PHE A 1 -3.33 -32.82 -14.44
CA PHE A 1 -3.15 -32.49 -13.01
C PHE A 1 -2.76 -31.02 -12.92
N HIS A 2 -3.69 -30.17 -12.46
CA HIS A 2 -3.45 -28.73 -12.34
C HIS A 2 -2.49 -28.48 -11.19
N SER A 3 -1.30 -27.95 -11.51
CA SER A 3 -0.35 -27.46 -10.52
C SER A 3 -0.97 -26.28 -9.78
N THR A 4 -1.42 -26.51 -8.56
CA THR A 4 -1.81 -25.45 -7.62
C THR A 4 -0.54 -24.96 -6.96
N VAL A 5 0.13 -24.01 -7.60
CA VAL A 5 1.20 -23.30 -6.92
C VAL A 5 0.58 -22.10 -6.21
N ALA A 6 0.79 -22.08 -4.89
CA ALA A 6 0.15 -21.16 -3.99
C ALA A 6 1.16 -20.11 -3.56
N GLY A 7 0.97 -18.88 -4.02
CA GLY A 7 1.54 -17.71 -3.34
C GLY A 7 0.77 -17.45 -2.04
N TYR A 8 1.43 -16.88 -1.03
CA TYR A 8 0.84 -16.61 0.28
C TYR A 8 1.28 -15.25 0.83
N ILE A 9 0.35 -14.50 1.41
CA ILE A 9 0.65 -13.41 2.34
C ILE A 9 0.38 -13.94 3.74
N LYS A 10 1.43 -14.43 4.40
CA LYS A 10 1.30 -15.06 5.72
C LYS A 10 1.10 -13.99 6.79
N ASN A 11 0.28 -14.32 7.78
CA ASN A 11 0.09 -13.56 9.02
C ASN A 11 -0.55 -12.16 8.88
N SER A 12 -1.12 -11.76 7.75
CA SER A 12 -1.84 -10.48 7.68
C SER A 12 -3.09 -10.48 8.55
N VAL A 13 -3.19 -9.55 9.51
CA VAL A 13 -4.37 -9.40 10.37
C VAL A 13 -5.49 -8.61 9.70
N VAL A 14 -5.16 -7.87 8.64
CA VAL A 14 -6.13 -7.13 7.83
C VAL A 14 -6.77 -8.08 6.81
N LEU A 15 -5.97 -8.81 6.03
CA LEU A 15 -6.49 -9.74 5.03
C LEU A 15 -7.26 -10.91 5.65
N SER A 16 -6.93 -11.34 6.88
CA SER A 16 -7.66 -12.41 7.57
C SER A 16 -9.09 -12.05 7.96
N LYS A 17 -9.51 -10.79 7.82
CA LYS A 17 -10.89 -10.35 8.12
C LYS A 17 -11.89 -10.72 7.02
N ASN A 18 -11.41 -10.97 5.80
CA ASN A 18 -12.26 -11.37 4.69
C ASN A 18 -11.47 -12.29 3.74
N GLU A 19 -11.93 -13.53 3.61
CA GLU A 19 -11.26 -14.57 2.82
C GLU A 19 -11.05 -14.19 1.35
N SER A 20 -11.89 -13.28 0.81
CA SER A 20 -11.76 -12.82 -0.58
C SER A 20 -10.64 -11.82 -0.80
N TYR A 21 -10.22 -11.07 0.23
CA TYR A 21 -9.22 -10.02 0.08
C TYR A 21 -7.90 -10.55 -0.47
N PHE A 22 -7.46 -11.70 0.04
CA PHE A 22 -6.24 -12.34 -0.44
C PHE A 22 -6.34 -12.72 -1.92
N ALA A 23 -7.47 -13.27 -2.35
CA ALA A 23 -7.69 -13.66 -3.74
C ALA A 23 -7.61 -12.45 -4.67
N TYR A 24 -8.31 -11.35 -4.37
CA TYR A 24 -8.26 -10.13 -5.18
C TYR A 24 -6.87 -9.52 -5.23
N LEU A 25 -6.19 -9.39 -4.08
CA LEU A 25 -4.84 -8.84 -4.04
C LEU A 25 -3.87 -9.71 -4.83
N ARG A 26 -3.98 -11.04 -4.75
CA ARG A 26 -3.18 -11.97 -5.56
C ARG A 26 -3.39 -11.74 -7.06
N GLU A 27 -4.63 -11.62 -7.52
CA GLU A 27 -4.93 -11.30 -8.94
C GLU A 27 -4.31 -9.97 -9.38
N PHE A 28 -4.25 -8.98 -8.49
CA PHE A 28 -3.60 -7.70 -8.79
C PHE A 28 -2.08 -7.81 -8.93
N LEU A 29 -1.46 -8.70 -8.14
CA LEU A 29 -0.01 -8.92 -8.07
C LEU A 29 0.53 -9.82 -9.18
N ILE A 30 -0.23 -10.79 -9.68
CA ILE A 30 0.22 -11.76 -10.69
C ILE A 30 0.96 -11.11 -11.88
N PRO A 31 0.46 -10.01 -12.49
CA PRO A 31 1.17 -9.38 -13.61
C PRO A 31 2.53 -8.78 -13.26
N ALA A 32 2.78 -8.45 -11.99
CA ALA A 32 4.02 -7.84 -11.52
C ALA A 32 5.05 -8.88 -11.04
N VAL A 33 4.59 -9.92 -10.33
CA VAL A 33 5.48 -10.85 -9.61
C VAL A 33 5.26 -12.33 -9.94
N GLY A 34 4.30 -12.66 -10.79
CA GLY A 34 3.94 -14.05 -11.13
C GLY A 34 2.97 -14.70 -10.16
N TYR A 35 2.70 -16.00 -10.36
CA TYR A 35 1.71 -16.77 -9.60
C TYR A 35 2.21 -17.25 -8.22
N ASP A 36 3.53 -17.35 -8.07
CA ASP A 36 4.22 -18.12 -7.04
C ASP A 36 5.04 -17.18 -6.16
N SER A 37 4.31 -16.30 -5.49
CA SER A 37 4.89 -15.21 -4.72
C SER A 37 4.60 -15.41 -3.23
N ASP A 38 5.66 -15.67 -2.46
CA ASP A 38 5.61 -15.74 -1.00
C ASP A 38 5.98 -14.39 -0.39
N TRP A 39 5.12 -13.90 0.49
CA TRP A 39 5.25 -12.57 1.08
C TRP A 39 5.51 -12.66 2.58
N LEU A 40 6.56 -11.98 3.02
CA LEU A 40 6.98 -11.94 4.42
C LEU A 40 6.72 -10.57 5.02
N LEU A 41 6.17 -10.55 6.23
CA LEU A 41 5.91 -9.32 6.98
C LEU A 41 7.24 -8.68 7.40
N CYS A 42 7.46 -7.41 7.04
CA CYS A 42 8.56 -6.62 7.61
C CYS A 42 8.06 -5.61 8.66
N TYR A 43 6.86 -5.07 8.50
CA TYR A 43 6.30 -4.07 9.41
C TYR A 43 4.80 -4.27 9.65
N ARG A 44 4.37 -4.09 10.91
CA ARG A 44 2.98 -3.99 11.33
C ARG A 44 2.93 -2.89 12.39
N ALA A 45 2.14 -1.86 12.18
CA ALA A 45 2.13 -0.69 13.06
C ALA A 45 1.70 -1.05 14.49
N SER A 46 0.67 -1.88 14.66
CA SER A 46 0.22 -2.32 15.99
C SER A 46 1.26 -3.11 16.79
N SER A 47 2.20 -3.77 16.12
CA SER A 47 3.25 -4.60 16.76
C SER A 47 4.59 -3.90 16.87
N HIS A 48 4.91 -3.00 15.94
CA HIS A 48 6.22 -2.37 15.82
C HIS A 48 6.22 -0.88 16.15
N GLY A 49 5.07 -0.31 16.46
CA GLY A 49 4.90 1.11 16.73
C GLY A 49 4.55 1.90 15.46
N TRP A 50 4.04 3.11 15.66
CA TRP A 50 3.48 3.96 14.59
C TRP A 50 4.47 4.97 14.01
N ALA A 51 5.69 5.00 14.51
CA ALA A 51 6.69 5.96 14.08
C ALA A 51 7.25 5.57 12.70
N GLY A 52 7.49 6.55 11.82
CA GLY A 52 7.98 6.29 10.46
C GLY A 52 9.35 5.61 10.45
N ASP A 53 10.20 5.93 11.42
CA ASP A 53 11.51 5.29 11.61
C ASP A 53 11.41 3.79 11.93
N ALA A 54 10.34 3.36 12.61
CA ALA A 54 10.07 1.95 12.88
C ALA A 54 9.74 1.17 11.59
N PHE A 55 9.03 1.80 10.65
CA PHE A 55 8.82 1.25 9.30
C PHE A 55 10.16 1.14 8.57
N HIS A 56 10.90 2.25 8.47
CA HIS A 56 12.15 2.32 7.71
C HIS A 56 13.22 1.34 8.23
N THR A 57 13.42 1.27 9.55
CA THR A 57 14.39 0.37 10.19
C THR A 57 14.15 -1.11 9.85
N ARG A 58 12.90 -1.48 9.56
CA ARG A 58 12.50 -2.87 9.32
C ARG A 58 12.37 -3.23 7.85
N CYS A 59 11.97 -2.27 7.03
CA CYS A 59 11.53 -2.54 5.66
C CYS A 59 12.48 -2.00 4.59
N ASP A 60 13.35 -1.04 4.90
CA ASP A 60 14.26 -0.47 3.89
C ASP A 60 15.21 -1.54 3.31
N GLY A 61 15.52 -1.39 2.02
CA GLY A 61 16.34 -2.31 1.23
C GLY A 61 15.62 -3.54 0.67
N LYS A 62 14.35 -3.77 1.06
CA LYS A 62 13.56 -4.90 0.57
C LYS A 62 12.91 -4.56 -0.77
N LYS A 63 12.93 -5.48 -1.72
CA LYS A 63 12.32 -5.30 -3.05
C LYS A 63 10.92 -5.89 -3.07
N ASP A 64 10.14 -5.46 -4.06
CA ASP A 64 8.77 -5.94 -4.31
C ASP A 64 7.96 -5.94 -3.03
N MET A 65 7.36 -4.79 -2.72
CA MET A 65 6.74 -4.51 -1.43
C MET A 65 5.26 -4.22 -1.58
N ILE A 66 4.47 -4.79 -0.68
CA ILE A 66 3.03 -4.51 -0.53
C ILE A 66 2.84 -3.74 0.76
N THR A 67 2.19 -2.59 0.66
CA THR A 67 1.60 -1.89 1.80
C THR A 67 0.11 -2.19 1.84
N ILE A 68 -0.41 -2.60 3.00
CA ILE A 68 -1.83 -2.81 3.29
C ILE A 68 -2.23 -1.87 4.41
N ILE A 69 -3.28 -1.09 4.21
CA ILE A 69 -3.79 -0.09 5.14
C ILE A 69 -5.25 -0.41 5.42
N GLN A 70 -5.63 -0.35 6.70
CA GLN A 70 -7.01 -0.42 7.13
C GLN A 70 -7.46 0.91 7.74
N LYS A 71 -8.66 1.35 7.37
CA LYS A 71 -9.41 2.40 8.05
C LYS A 71 -10.90 2.04 8.08
N ASP A 72 -11.45 1.84 9.27
CA ASP A 72 -12.78 1.29 9.52
C ASP A 72 -12.96 -0.03 8.73
N GLN A 73 -14.00 -0.12 7.90
CA GLN A 73 -14.20 -1.22 6.96
C GLN A 73 -13.36 -1.11 5.67
N TYR A 74 -12.71 0.02 5.41
CA TYR A 74 -11.98 0.22 4.15
C TYR A 74 -10.59 -0.42 4.21
N VAL A 75 -10.24 -1.10 3.12
CA VAL A 75 -8.97 -1.80 2.96
C VAL A 75 -8.37 -1.42 1.61
N PHE A 76 -7.19 -0.81 1.64
CA PHE A 76 -6.50 -0.30 0.47
C PHE A 76 -4.99 -0.35 0.68
N GLY A 77 -4.23 0.02 -0.33
CA GLY A 77 -2.78 -0.03 -0.23
C GLY A 77 -2.09 0.20 -1.55
N GLY A 78 -0.83 -0.19 -1.61
CA GLY A 78 -0.03 -0.06 -2.81
C GLY A 78 1.06 -1.11 -2.90
N TYR A 79 1.45 -1.39 -4.14
CA TYR A 79 2.60 -2.20 -4.49
C TYR A 79 3.68 -1.35 -5.13
N THR A 80 4.94 -1.67 -4.87
CA THR A 80 6.08 -1.13 -5.62
C THR A 80 7.18 -2.18 -5.77
N ASP A 81 7.84 -2.19 -6.92
CA ASP A 81 8.98 -3.06 -7.22
C ASP A 81 10.32 -2.51 -6.69
N ILE A 82 10.37 -1.21 -6.42
CA ILE A 82 11.58 -0.53 -5.93
C ILE A 82 11.63 -0.54 -4.40
N PRO A 83 12.81 -0.76 -3.80
CA PRO A 83 12.97 -0.72 -2.36
C PRO A 83 12.84 0.71 -1.84
N TRP A 84 12.27 0.89 -0.65
CA TRP A 84 12.61 2.07 0.14
C TRP A 84 14.10 2.00 0.50
N ASP A 85 14.84 3.07 0.28
CA ASP A 85 16.27 3.11 0.54
C ASP A 85 16.61 4.10 1.66
N ASN A 86 17.73 3.83 2.34
CA ASN A 86 18.27 4.69 3.41
C ASN A 86 18.96 5.95 2.85
N ASP A 87 18.55 6.42 1.67
CA ASP A 87 19.15 7.62 1.08
C ASP A 87 18.89 8.82 2.02
N PRO A 88 19.94 9.49 2.53
CA PRO A 88 19.77 10.69 3.36
C PRO A 88 19.02 11.80 2.63
N TYR A 89 18.96 11.75 1.29
CA TYR A 89 18.18 12.66 0.47
C TYR A 89 16.74 12.16 0.32
N LYS A 90 15.84 12.81 1.06
CA LYS A 90 14.39 12.73 0.88
C LYS A 90 14.05 12.97 -0.58
N GLY A 91 13.22 12.12 -1.18
CA GLY A 91 12.94 12.30 -2.59
C GLY A 91 11.93 11.36 -3.18
N TYR A 92 11.60 11.70 -4.42
CA TYR A 92 10.80 10.86 -5.29
C TYR A 92 11.67 9.79 -5.95
N ARG A 93 11.08 8.62 -6.15
CA ARG A 93 11.67 7.54 -6.95
C ARG A 93 10.77 7.21 -8.13
N LYS A 94 11.44 6.82 -9.22
CA LYS A 94 10.81 6.44 -10.46
C LYS A 94 10.47 4.95 -10.46
N THR A 95 9.23 4.62 -10.78
CA THR A 95 8.83 3.27 -11.23
C THR A 95 7.54 3.37 -12.04
N ASP A 96 7.41 2.55 -13.07
CA ASP A 96 6.20 2.37 -13.87
C ASP A 96 5.40 1.12 -13.48
N LYS A 97 5.91 0.31 -12.54
CA LYS A 97 5.27 -0.93 -12.07
C LYS A 97 4.48 -0.75 -10.78
N ALA A 98 4.61 0.39 -10.11
CA ALA A 98 3.84 0.68 -8.92
C ALA A 98 2.34 0.77 -9.23
N PHE A 99 1.52 0.29 -8.32
CA PHE A 99 0.08 0.45 -8.37
C PHE A 99 -0.52 0.66 -6.98
N ILE A 100 -1.62 1.38 -6.94
CA ILE A 100 -2.50 1.48 -5.76
C ILE A 100 -3.65 0.49 -5.94
N PHE A 101 -4.09 -0.14 -4.87
CA PHE A 101 -5.26 -1.01 -4.88
C PHE A 101 -6.25 -0.63 -3.79
N SER A 102 -7.51 -0.99 -3.99
CA SER A 102 -8.55 -0.99 -2.97
C SER A 102 -9.31 -2.31 -3.02
N LEU A 103 -9.43 -2.95 -1.87
CA LEU A 103 -10.18 -4.20 -1.67
C LEU A 103 -11.57 -3.93 -1.09
N GLU A 104 -11.70 -2.85 -0.33
CA GLU A 104 -12.97 -2.33 0.17
C GLU A 104 -12.90 -0.80 0.22
N ASN A 105 -13.87 -0.12 -0.39
CA ASN A 105 -13.87 1.33 -0.60
C ASN A 105 -15.20 1.97 -0.19
N LYS A 106 -15.17 3.29 0.03
CA LYS A 106 -16.31 4.10 0.45
C LYS A 106 -17.49 4.09 -0.52
N GLU A 107 -17.22 3.94 -1.81
CA GLU A 107 -18.25 4.00 -2.85
C GLU A 107 -18.90 2.63 -3.13
N GLY A 108 -18.47 1.56 -2.43
CA GLY A 108 -19.01 0.21 -2.63
C GLY A 108 -18.68 -0.37 -4.01
N LEU A 109 -17.64 0.12 -4.67
CA LEU A 109 -17.17 -0.39 -5.95
C LEU A 109 -16.52 -1.77 -5.77
N ALA A 110 -16.51 -2.58 -6.83
CA ALA A 110 -15.72 -3.80 -6.86
C ALA A 110 -14.23 -3.50 -6.59
N PRO A 111 -13.47 -4.44 -6.01
CA PRO A 111 -12.04 -4.28 -5.80
C PRO A 111 -11.32 -3.85 -7.09
N PHE A 112 -10.38 -2.92 -6.98
CA PHE A 112 -9.68 -2.38 -8.14
C PHE A 112 -8.19 -2.16 -7.87
N LYS A 113 -7.41 -2.09 -8.95
CA LYS A 113 -6.05 -1.58 -8.96
C LYS A 113 -5.89 -0.44 -9.95
N SER A 114 -4.95 0.44 -9.65
CA SER A 114 -4.70 1.69 -10.35
C SER A 114 -3.21 1.81 -10.61
N MET A 115 -2.82 1.75 -11.89
CA MET A 115 -1.42 1.86 -12.28
C MET A 115 -0.94 3.31 -12.18
N VAL A 116 0.34 3.48 -11.89
CA VAL A 116 1.00 4.78 -11.95
C VAL A 116 0.95 5.35 -13.38
N LYS A 117 0.64 6.65 -13.52
CA LYS A 117 0.73 7.42 -14.78
C LYS A 117 1.88 8.41 -14.78
N GLN A 118 2.29 8.90 -13.61
CA GLN A 118 3.42 9.80 -13.45
C GLN A 118 4.55 9.04 -12.75
N ASP A 119 5.28 8.25 -13.54
CA ASP A 119 6.27 7.31 -13.04
C ASP A 119 7.43 7.98 -12.29
N SER A 120 7.87 9.18 -12.72
CA SER A 120 8.99 9.93 -12.12
C SER A 120 8.84 10.28 -10.64
N ARG A 121 7.59 10.22 -10.12
CA ARG A 121 7.26 10.52 -8.72
C ARG A 121 6.34 9.46 -8.11
N ALA A 122 6.56 8.19 -8.48
CA ALA A 122 5.71 7.08 -8.07
C ALA A 122 5.76 6.78 -6.57
N ILE A 123 6.95 6.85 -5.97
CA ILE A 123 7.16 6.57 -4.53
C ILE A 123 7.89 7.75 -3.91
N TYR A 124 7.48 8.14 -2.71
CA TYR A 124 8.17 9.18 -1.94
C TYR A 124 8.83 8.57 -0.71
N MET A 125 10.10 8.95 -0.49
CA MET A 125 10.93 8.42 0.58
C MET A 125 11.35 9.55 1.50
N LYS A 126 11.03 9.40 2.79
CA LYS A 126 11.44 10.30 3.86
C LYS A 126 11.40 9.53 5.17
N ILE A 127 12.54 9.43 5.85
CA ILE A 127 12.75 8.60 7.06
C ILE A 127 11.73 8.79 8.20
N THR A 128 11.00 9.91 8.21
CA THR A 128 9.99 10.21 9.25
C THR A 128 8.58 9.87 8.81
N TYR A 129 8.38 9.40 7.58
CA TYR A 129 7.08 9.06 7.00
C TYR A 129 6.92 7.54 7.01
N GLY A 130 5.68 7.08 6.97
CA GLY A 130 5.39 5.70 6.60
C GLY A 130 5.40 5.51 5.07
N PRO A 131 4.89 4.38 4.59
CA PRO A 131 4.72 4.13 3.16
C PRO A 131 3.97 5.27 2.46
N THR A 132 4.51 5.74 1.34
CA THR A 132 4.00 6.91 0.63
C THR A 132 4.08 6.73 -0.88
N PHE A 133 2.94 6.90 -1.56
CA PHE A 133 2.78 6.69 -3.00
C PHE A 133 2.33 7.99 -3.67
N GLY A 134 2.97 8.32 -4.79
CA GLY A 134 2.57 9.38 -5.72
C GLY A 134 3.16 10.75 -5.42
N GLY A 135 3.31 11.55 -6.48
CA GLY A 135 3.90 12.90 -6.47
C GLY A 135 3.04 13.95 -5.80
N GLY A 136 1.76 13.66 -5.62
CA GLY A 136 0.80 14.47 -4.88
C GLY A 136 0.35 13.79 -3.60
N PHE A 137 1.04 12.72 -3.19
CA PHE A 137 0.68 11.89 -2.05
C PHE A 137 -0.69 11.21 -2.23
N ASP A 138 -0.85 10.46 -3.32
CA ASP A 138 -2.03 9.64 -3.59
C ASP A 138 -2.35 8.72 -2.38
N ILE A 139 -1.31 8.22 -1.70
CA ILE A 139 -1.37 7.70 -0.34
C ILE A 139 -0.21 8.29 0.46
N TYR A 140 -0.50 8.82 1.66
CA TYR A 140 0.51 9.24 2.62
C TYR A 140 0.16 8.77 4.04
N ILE A 141 1.10 8.05 4.65
CA ILE A 141 1.05 7.66 6.06
C ILE A 141 1.99 8.55 6.87
N ALA A 142 1.42 9.32 7.79
CA ALA A 142 2.16 10.27 8.62
C ALA A 142 3.02 9.60 9.68
N ASN A 143 3.98 10.34 10.23
CA ASN A 143 4.67 9.91 11.45
C ASN A 143 3.68 9.74 12.59
N ASN A 144 3.83 8.69 13.40
CA ASN A 144 2.96 8.38 14.54
C ASN A 144 1.48 8.28 14.12
N ALA A 145 1.19 7.74 12.93
CA ALA A 145 -0.12 7.78 12.30
C ALA A 145 -1.27 7.21 13.15
N GLY A 146 -1.01 6.28 14.08
CA GLY A 146 -2.04 5.76 15.00
C GLY A 146 -2.46 6.73 16.11
N HIS A 147 -1.79 7.87 16.23
CA HIS A 147 -2.03 8.87 17.29
C HIS A 147 -2.39 10.25 16.73
N ASN A 148 -2.59 10.38 15.42
CA ASN A 148 -2.99 11.63 14.79
C ASN A 148 -3.68 11.41 13.43
N ALA A 149 -4.51 12.37 13.02
CA ALA A 149 -5.22 12.32 11.74
C ALA A 149 -4.46 13.07 10.62
N ARG A 150 -3.14 12.94 10.53
CA ARG A 150 -2.34 13.65 9.50
C ARG A 150 -2.07 12.82 8.25
N SER A 151 -2.36 11.51 8.26
CA SER A 151 -2.34 10.70 7.04
C SER A 151 -3.46 11.17 6.10
N TYR A 152 -3.26 11.05 4.80
CA TYR A 152 -4.27 11.47 3.81
C TYR A 152 -4.12 10.72 2.49
N THR A 153 -5.18 10.78 1.68
CA THR A 153 -5.19 10.31 0.29
C THR A 153 -5.57 11.44 -0.64
N ASN A 154 -4.79 11.62 -1.71
CA ASN A 154 -5.05 12.53 -2.83
C ASN A 154 -5.08 11.71 -4.13
N PHE A 155 -5.94 10.69 -4.15
CA PHE A 155 -5.90 9.63 -5.15
C PHE A 155 -6.22 10.18 -6.55
N GLY A 156 -5.53 9.66 -7.57
CA GLY A 156 -5.73 10.09 -8.94
C GLY A 156 -4.78 11.21 -9.39
N HIS A 157 -3.90 11.69 -8.51
CA HIS A 157 -2.86 12.65 -8.85
C HIS A 157 -1.77 11.99 -9.71
N SER A 158 -1.06 11.01 -9.19
CA SER A 158 0.01 10.28 -9.91
C SER A 158 -0.38 8.88 -10.34
N PHE A 159 -1.51 8.35 -9.84
CA PHE A 159 -2.09 7.08 -10.24
C PHE A 159 -3.39 7.28 -11.05
N LEU A 160 -3.77 6.30 -11.86
CA LEU A 160 -4.97 6.36 -12.71
C LEU A 160 -6.22 5.91 -11.96
N ALA A 161 -6.92 6.84 -11.30
CA ALA A 161 -8.19 6.52 -10.67
C ALA A 161 -9.17 5.91 -11.70
N PRO A 162 -9.86 4.79 -11.38
CA PRO A 162 -10.92 4.25 -12.23
C PRO A 162 -11.98 5.31 -12.55
N ARG A 163 -12.63 5.19 -13.71
CA ARG A 163 -13.61 6.19 -14.17
C ARG A 163 -14.87 6.21 -13.31
N GLU A 164 -15.14 5.09 -12.65
CA GLU A 164 -16.27 4.85 -11.76
C GLU A 164 -16.13 5.61 -10.43
N VAL A 165 -14.90 5.95 -10.03
CA VAL A 165 -14.63 6.70 -8.79
C VAL A 165 -15.10 8.14 -8.94
N LYS A 166 -16.01 8.55 -8.05
CA LYS A 166 -16.56 9.91 -8.01
C LYS A 166 -15.76 10.81 -7.08
N GLU A 167 -15.49 10.34 -5.85
CA GLU A 167 -14.90 11.11 -4.76
C GLU A 167 -13.49 10.62 -4.45
N LYS A 168 -12.54 10.97 -5.34
CA LYS A 168 -11.17 10.45 -5.31
C LYS A 168 -10.46 10.62 -3.97
N ASP A 169 -10.65 11.76 -3.29
CA ASP A 169 -9.96 12.04 -2.02
C ASP A 169 -10.49 11.20 -0.85
N THR A 170 -11.66 10.57 -0.98
CA THR A 170 -12.28 9.82 0.11
C THR A 170 -12.59 8.36 -0.22
N VAL A 171 -12.50 7.95 -1.49
CA VAL A 171 -12.84 6.60 -1.93
C VAL A 171 -12.04 5.53 -1.18
N LEU A 172 -10.76 5.78 -0.91
CA LEU A 172 -9.86 4.82 -0.27
C LEU A 172 -10.06 4.72 1.24
N ALA A 173 -10.07 5.86 1.94
CA ALA A 173 -9.99 5.90 3.40
C ALA A 173 -11.26 6.41 4.10
N GLY A 174 -12.34 6.70 3.36
CA GLY A 174 -13.56 7.28 3.93
C GLY A 174 -13.52 8.80 4.09
N ALA A 175 -12.33 9.37 4.22
CA ALA A 175 -12.08 10.78 4.49
C ALA A 175 -10.77 11.23 3.82
N SER A 176 -10.62 12.54 3.59
CA SER A 176 -9.40 13.12 3.01
C SER A 176 -8.21 12.95 3.95
N HIS A 177 -8.39 13.23 5.24
CA HIS A 177 -7.44 12.96 6.30
C HIS A 177 -7.94 11.88 7.25
N PHE A 178 -7.05 11.02 7.76
CA PHE A 178 -7.45 9.89 8.59
C PHE A 178 -6.35 9.44 9.56
N THR A 179 -6.78 8.72 10.60
CA THR A 179 -5.93 7.91 11.49
C THR A 179 -6.11 6.45 11.06
N PRO A 180 -5.12 5.78 10.44
CA PRO A 180 -5.24 4.36 10.09
C PRO A 180 -5.42 3.49 11.33
N ASP A 181 -6.20 2.41 11.20
CA ASP A 181 -6.39 1.43 12.27
C ASP A 181 -5.28 0.36 12.24
N GLU A 182 -4.73 0.08 11.05
CA GLU A 182 -3.55 -0.78 10.89
C GLU A 182 -2.79 -0.42 9.60
N VAL A 183 -1.47 -0.60 9.64
CA VAL A 183 -0.61 -0.57 8.46
C VAL A 183 0.32 -1.78 8.51
N GLU A 184 0.23 -2.64 7.50
CA GLU A 184 1.11 -3.79 7.31
C GLU A 184 1.94 -3.61 6.05
N VAL A 185 3.21 -3.99 6.10
CA VAL A 185 4.09 -3.99 4.94
C VAL A 185 4.77 -5.35 4.81
N PHE A 186 4.67 -5.90 3.61
CA PHE A 186 5.24 -7.18 3.22
C PHE A 186 6.24 -6.98 2.09
N TYR A 187 7.17 -7.91 1.96
CA TYR A 187 8.11 -7.98 0.85
C TYR A 187 8.11 -9.39 0.26
N LEU A 188 8.44 -9.49 -1.03
CA LEU A 188 8.59 -10.75 -1.72
C LEU A 188 9.83 -11.51 -1.22
N SER A 189 9.66 -12.78 -0.87
CA SER A 189 10.72 -13.67 -0.36
C SER A 189 11.48 -14.41 -1.44
#